data_AF-A0A179S2Z9-F1
#
_entry.id   AF-A0A179S2Z9-F1
#
_cell.length_a   1.000
_cell.length_b   1.000
_cell.length_c   1.000
_cell.angle_alpha   90.00
_cell.angle_beta   90.00
_cell.angle_gamma   90.00
#
_symmetry.space_group_name_H-M   'P 1'
#
loop_
_entity.id
_entity.type
_entity.pdbx_description
1 polymer ?
#
loop_
_entity_poly.entity_id
_entity_poly.type
_entity_poly.pdbx_seq_one_letter_code
_entity_poly.pdbx_strand_id
1 'polypeptide(L)' 'MSDATVPHRNPSAELHTMNERLAAWAACAAEDSPALIARFEAMGYAVRGKTREEVEAALRGPPTRVGSSSTS' A
#
# COMPACT_ATOMS: atom_id res chain seq x y z
N MET A 1 16.28 -30.59 -27.58
CA MET A 1 16.85 -29.81 -26.46
C MET A 1 15.80 -28.80 -26.06
N SER A 2 15.06 -29.06 -24.98
CA SER A 2 14.03 -28.14 -24.49
C SER A 2 14.74 -27.07 -23.69
N ASP A 3 14.89 -25.88 -24.26
CA ASP A 3 15.30 -24.69 -23.55
C ASP A 3 14.19 -24.37 -22.53
N ALA A 4 14.38 -24.82 -21.30
CA ALA A 4 13.49 -24.48 -20.21
C ALA A 4 13.75 -23.02 -19.85
N THR A 5 13.01 -22.11 -20.50
CA THR A 5 12.94 -20.72 -20.10
C THR A 5 12.44 -20.70 -18.66
N VAL A 6 13.36 -20.58 -17.71
CA VAL A 6 13.03 -20.28 -16.32
C VAL A 6 12.21 -19.01 -16.39
N PRO A 7 10.93 -18.99 -15.95
CA PRO A 7 10.15 -17.76 -16.04
C PRO A 7 10.92 -16.70 -15.27
N HIS A 8 11.30 -15.63 -15.96
CA HIS A 8 12.04 -14.53 -15.34
C HIS A 8 11.13 -13.95 -14.27
N ARG A 9 11.36 -14.38 -13.02
CA ARG A 9 10.63 -13.93 -11.85
C ARG A 9 10.81 -12.42 -11.82
N ASN A 10 9.73 -11.68 -12.06
CA ASN A 10 9.75 -10.23 -12.00
C ASN A 10 9.38 -9.83 -10.56
N PRO A 11 10.38 -9.61 -9.69
CA PRO A 11 10.13 -9.35 -8.27
C PRO A 11 9.27 -8.09 -8.07
N SER A 12 9.40 -7.10 -8.96
CA SER A 12 8.60 -5.89 -8.92
C SER A 12 7.11 -6.16 -9.18
N ALA A 13 6.80 -7.09 -10.10
CA ALA A 13 5.42 -7.49 -10.35
C ALA A 13 4.81 -8.25 -9.17
N GLU A 14 5.59 -9.15 -8.54
CA GLU A 14 5.15 -9.85 -7.32
C GLU A 14 4.93 -8.88 -6.16
N LEU A 15 5.86 -7.93 -5.96
CA LEU A 15 5.73 -6.87 -4.95
C LEU A 15 4.52 -5.99 -5.20
N HIS A 16 4.24 -5.63 -6.45
CA HIS A 16 3.05 -4.88 -6.81
C HIS A 16 1.77 -5.64 -6.45
N THR A 17 1.67 -6.92 -6.83
CA THR A 17 0.52 -7.77 -6.47
C THR A 17 0.38 -7.94 -4.96
N MET A 18 1.49 -8.08 -4.22
CA MET A 18 1.46 -8.15 -2.76
C MET A 18 0.98 -6.83 -2.15
N ASN A 19 1.47 -5.70 -2.66
CA ASN A 19 1.07 -4.38 -2.20
C ASN A 19 -0.43 -4.16 -2.40
N GLU A 20 -0.98 -4.50 -3.57
CA GLU A 20 -2.42 -4.41 -3.85
C GLU A 20 -3.25 -5.21 -2.84
N ARG A 21 -2.84 -6.44 -2.55
CA ARG A 21 -3.52 -7.30 -1.56
C ARG A 21 -3.44 -6.73 -0.15
N LEU A 22 -2.27 -6.20 0.22
CA LEU A 22 -2.06 -5.58 1.53
C LEU A 22 -2.88 -4.30 1.68
N ALA A 23 -2.96 -3.47 0.63
CA ALA A 23 -3.77 -2.25 0.62
C ALA A 23 -5.26 -2.58 0.78
N ALA A 24 -5.77 -3.58 0.07
CA ALA A 24 -7.16 -4.02 0.19
C ALA A 24 -7.48 -4.57 1.59
N TRP A 25 -6.59 -5.41 2.13
CA TRP A 25 -6.73 -5.91 3.50
C TRP A 25 -6.70 -4.78 4.53
N ALA A 26 -5.75 -3.86 4.40
CA ALA A 26 -5.57 -2.74 5.31
C ALA A 26 -6.77 -1.79 5.30
N ALA A 27 -7.34 -1.53 4.13
CA ALA A 27 -8.55 -0.73 3.99
C ALA A 27 -9.75 -1.38 4.68
N CYS A 28 -9.96 -2.69 4.46
CA CYS A 28 -11.01 -3.46 5.13
C CYS A 28 -10.82 -3.44 6.67
N ALA A 29 -9.60 -3.69 7.15
CA ALA A 29 -9.30 -3.66 8.59
C ALA A 29 -9.43 -2.26 9.21
N ALA A 30 -9.26 -1.20 8.42
CA ALA A 30 -9.37 0.18 8.89
C ALA A 30 -10.82 0.62 9.12
N GLU A 31 -11.81 0.01 8.45
CA GLU A 31 -13.23 0.25 8.71
C GLU A 31 -13.60 -0.16 10.14
N ASP A 32 -13.11 -1.31 10.57
CA ASP A 32 -13.39 -1.86 11.91
C ASP A 32 -12.42 -1.32 12.99
N SER A 33 -11.36 -0.61 12.60
CA SER A 33 -10.32 -0.16 13.52
C SER A 33 -9.87 1.29 13.28
N PRO A 34 -10.44 2.24 14.02
CA PRO A 34 -10.02 3.65 13.99
C PRO A 34 -8.53 3.86 14.34
N ALA A 35 -7.94 2.94 15.11
CA ALA A 35 -6.53 2.97 15.46
C ALA A 35 -5.61 2.72 14.25
N LEU A 36 -6.06 1.96 13.25
CA LEU A 36 -5.32 1.77 11.99
C LEU A 36 -5.31 3.05 11.15
N ILE A 37 -6.45 3.74 11.04
CA ILE A 37 -6.54 5.05 10.38
C ILE A 37 -5.55 6.05 11.00
N ALA A 38 -5.48 6.12 12.33
CA ALA A 38 -4.53 7.00 13.01
C ALA A 38 -3.06 6.65 12.72
N ARG A 39 -2.73 5.36 12.59
CA ARG A 39 -1.38 4.90 12.21
C ARG A 39 -1.05 5.24 10.76
N PHE A 40 -1.97 5.07 9.83
CA PHE A 40 -1.78 5.45 8.43
C PHE A 40 -1.53 6.95 8.30
N GLU A 41 -2.31 7.78 9.00
CA GLU A 41 -2.08 9.22 9.09
C GLU A 41 -0.69 9.56 9.67
N ALA A 42 -0.27 8.86 10.74
CA ALA A 42 1.06 9.05 11.32
C ALA A 42 2.20 8.65 10.36
N MET A 43 1.96 7.70 9.46
CA MET A 43 2.88 7.33 8.38
C MET A 43 2.82 8.30 7.18
N GLY A 44 1.91 9.28 7.18
CA GLY A 44 1.78 10.27 6.11
C GLY A 44 0.73 9.94 5.04
N TYR A 45 -0.10 8.92 5.26
CA TYR A 45 -1.24 8.63 4.39
C TYR A 45 -2.45 9.46 4.81
N ALA A 46 -2.95 10.31 3.90
CA ALA A 46 -4.20 11.02 4.10
C ALA A 46 -5.38 10.05 3.88
N VAL A 47 -5.82 9.36 4.93
CA VAL A 47 -6.89 8.34 4.94
C VAL A 47 -8.07 8.70 5.83
N ARG A 48 -7.94 9.75 6.64
CA ARG A 48 -8.99 10.18 7.56
C ARG A 48 -10.20 10.74 6.82
N GLY A 49 -11.38 10.20 7.13
CA GLY A 49 -12.65 10.63 6.52
C GLY A 49 -12.88 10.10 5.10
N LYS A 50 -12.00 9.22 4.61
CA LYS A 50 -12.14 8.56 3.31
C LYS A 50 -12.94 7.26 3.44
N THR A 51 -13.58 6.83 2.35
CA THR A 51 -14.20 5.51 2.28
C THR A 51 -13.12 4.42 2.17
N ARG A 52 -13.51 3.16 2.40
CA ARG A 52 -12.62 2.01 2.27
C ARG A 52 -11.87 1.99 0.94
N GLU A 53 -12.58 2.16 -0.17
CA GLU A 53 -12.00 2.13 -1.52
C GLU A 53 -10.96 3.24 -1.71
N GLU A 54 -11.22 4.42 -1.14
CA GLU A 54 -10.29 5.55 -1.19
C GLU A 54 -9.06 5.35 -0.27
N VAL A 55 -9.23 4.66 0.85
CA VAL A 55 -8.12 4.25 1.72
C VAL A 55 -7.25 3.22 1.00
N GLU A 56 -7.85 2.22 0.38
CA GLU A 56 -7.13 1.22 -0.43
C GLU A 56 -6.31 1.90 -1.53
N ALA A 57 -6.94 2.78 -2.31
CA ALA A 57 -6.26 3.52 -3.37
C ALA A 57 -5.08 4.36 -2.84
N ALA A 58 -5.23 4.96 -1.66
CA ALA A 58 -4.15 5.71 -1.02
C ALA A 58 -2.98 4.82 -0.58
N LEU A 59 -3.26 3.61 -0.08
CA LEU A 59 -2.25 2.66 0.41
C LEU A 59 -1.50 1.91 -0.70
N ARG A 60 -2.08 1.84 -1.91
CA ARG A 60 -1.37 1.32 -3.11
C ARG A 60 -0.19 2.18 -3.54
N GLY A 61 -0.20 3.46 -3.15
CA GLY A 61 0.84 4.42 -3.48
C GLY A 61 1.79 4.72 -2.31
N PRO A 62 2.82 5.53 -2.57
CA PRO A 62 3.62 6.12 -1.50
C PRO A 62 2.77 7.10 -0.66
N PRO A 63 3.14 7.34 0.62
CA PRO A 63 2.46 8.31 1.47
C PRO A 63 2.51 9.71 0.85
N THR A 64 1.37 10.40 0.87
CA THR A 64 1.18 11.70 0.19
C THR A 64 1.64 12.87 1.02
N ARG A 65 1.58 12.76 2.35
CA ARG A 65 2.24 13.69 3.25
C ARG A 65 3.62 13.13 3.51
N VAL A 66 4.61 13.72 2.84
CA VAL A 66 5.99 13.65 3.31
C VAL A 66 5.99 14.01 4.79
N GLY A 67 6.12 13.02 5.66
CA GLY A 67 6.68 13.28 6.98
C GLY A 67 8.00 13.98 6.69
N SER A 68 8.17 15.20 7.21
CA SER A 68 9.31 16.09 6.97
C SER A 68 10.63 15.35 6.84
N SER A 69 10.99 14.95 5.62
CA SER A 69 12.32 14.50 5.23
C SER A 69 12.57 14.97 3.80
N SER A 70 12.29 16.26 3.57
CA SER A 70 13.23 17.09 2.85
C SER A 70 14.47 17.21 3.73
N THR A 71 15.43 16.32 3.57
CA THR A 71 16.80 16.61 4.00
C THR A 71 17.72 16.24 2.84
N SER A 72 18.11 17.30 2.13
CA SER A 72 19.38 17.52 1.43
C SER A 72 19.79 16.60 0.29
#